data_AF-A0A7M3P323-F1
#
_entry.id   AF-A0A7M3P323-F1
#
_cell.length_a   1.000
_cell.length_b   1.000
_cell.length_c   1.000
_cell.angle_alpha   90.00
_cell.angle_beta   90.00
_cell.angle_gamma   90.00
#
_symmetry.space_group_name_H-M   'P 1'
#
loop_
_entity.id
_entity.type
_entity.pdbx_description
1 polymer ?
#
loop_
_entity_poly.entity_id
_entity_poly.type
_entity_poly.pdbx_seq_one_letter_code
_entity_poly.pdbx_strand_id
1 'polypeptide(L)'
;MTRLIPRLVIALAALHFAVALIASDTFGEVARDGFWNAVPGKPQREYEMWFFLAGFGLLALGTLSRRIARDTGRLPAQLGWYLLAIGVPLQILYPVSGAPGLIVLGVLALIAARRDSTEIADPATAL
;
A
#
# COMPACT_ATOMS: atom_id res chain seq x y z
N MET A 1 -8.85 9.44 12.36
CA MET A 1 -8.13 8.29 11.73
C MET A 1 -8.05 8.42 10.20
N THR A 2 -9.09 8.97 9.57
CA THR A 2 -9.22 9.32 8.14
C THR A 2 -7.98 9.94 7.48
N ARG A 3 -7.21 10.80 8.18
CA ARG A 3 -5.98 11.40 7.64
C ARG A 3 -4.71 10.60 7.92
N LEU A 4 -4.70 9.76 8.96
CA LEU A 4 -3.54 8.99 9.38
C LEU A 4 -3.35 7.76 8.49
N ILE A 5 -4.43 7.03 8.19
CA ILE A 5 -4.38 5.79 7.41
C ILE A 5 -3.76 6.02 6.03
N PRO A 6 -4.20 7.01 5.22
CA PRO A 6 -3.55 7.28 3.94
C PRO A 6 -2.08 7.67 4.07
N ARG A 7 -1.68 8.37 5.14
CA ARG A 7 -0.27 8.72 5.40
C ARG A 7 0.57 7.49 5.72
N LEU A 8 0.03 6.54 6.48
CA LEU A 8 0.71 5.28 6.78
C LEU A 8 0.88 4.43 5.51
N VAL A 9 -0.12 4.40 4.62
CA VAL A 9 0.01 3.73 3.32
C VAL A 9 1.10 4.39 2.47
N ILE A 10 1.16 5.73 2.43
CA ILE A 10 2.23 6.46 1.74
C ILE A 10 3.60 6.20 2.37
N ALA A 11 3.70 6.14 3.70
CA ALA A 11 4.94 5.82 4.39
C ALA A 11 5.41 4.39 4.08
N LEU A 12 4.47 3.43 4.00
CA LEU A 12 4.77 2.07 3.58
C LEU A 12 5.26 2.01 2.14
N ALA A 13 4.70 2.82 1.24
CA ALA A 13 5.19 2.97 -0.13
C ALA A 13 6.64 3.51 -0.15
N ALA A 14 6.93 4.53 0.66
CA ALA A 14 8.29 5.07 0.77
C ALA A 14 9.28 4.03 1.30
N LEU A 15 8.88 3.20 2.28
CA LEU A 15 9.68 2.08 2.76
C LEU A 15 9.97 1.07 1.65
N HIS A 16 8.99 0.75 0.81
CA HIS A 16 9.19 -0.16 -0.32
C HIS A 16 10.22 0.38 -1.33
N PHE A 17 10.14 1.67 -1.65
CA PHE A 17 11.16 2.31 -2.50
C PHE A 17 12.53 2.32 -1.84
N ALA A 18 12.62 2.61 -0.54
CA ALA A 18 13.88 2.58 0.19
C ALA A 18 14.51 1.18 0.16
N VAL A 19 13.72 0.12 0.40
CA VAL A 19 14.20 -1.26 0.31
C VAL A 19 14.70 -1.57 -1.11
N ALA A 20 13.95 -1.21 -2.15
CA ALA A 20 14.36 -1.46 -3.53
C ALA A 20 15.66 -0.72 -3.92
N LEU A 21 15.83 0.52 -3.46
CA LEU A 21 16.97 1.37 -3.83
C LEU A 21 18.23 1.12 -3.00
N ILE A 22 18.09 0.71 -1.74
CA ILE A 22 19.23 0.43 -0.85
C ILE A 22 19.78 -0.97 -1.09
N ALA A 23 18.94 -1.90 -1.56
CA ALA A 23 19.32 -3.29 -1.68
C ALA A 23 20.39 -3.57 -2.75
N SER A 24 20.60 -2.74 -3.78
CA SER A 24 21.68 -2.96 -4.77
C SER A 24 21.92 -1.87 -5.82
N ASP A 25 22.93 -2.11 -6.67
CA ASP A 25 23.20 -1.47 -7.96
C ASP A 25 22.28 -1.94 -9.12
N THR A 26 21.25 -2.76 -8.87
CA THR A 26 20.41 -3.38 -9.91
C THR A 26 19.90 -2.40 -10.95
N PHE A 27 19.53 -1.18 -10.57
CA PHE A 27 19.09 -0.18 -11.53
C PHE A 27 20.19 0.21 -12.52
N GLY A 28 21.43 0.32 -12.06
CA GLY A 28 22.60 0.52 -12.92
C GLY A 28 22.89 -0.69 -13.79
N GLU A 29 22.72 -1.91 -13.26
CA GLU A 29 22.90 -3.12 -14.05
C GLU A 29 21.79 -3.31 -15.10
N VAL A 30 20.53 -3.00 -14.79
CA VAL A 30 19.41 -3.02 -15.75
C VAL A 30 19.62 -1.96 -16.84
N ALA A 31 20.15 -0.78 -16.48
CA ALA A 31 20.49 0.24 -17.47
C ALA A 31 21.61 -0.22 -18.42
N ARG A 32 22.58 -1.01 -17.93
CA ARG A 32 23.68 -1.58 -18.74
C ARG A 32 23.24 -2.76 -19.60
N ASP A 33 22.45 -3.66 -19.03
CA ASP A 33 21.96 -4.88 -19.69
C ASP A 33 20.81 -4.58 -20.67
N GLY A 34 20.24 -3.37 -20.62
CA GLY A 34 19.06 -2.94 -21.35
C GLY A 34 17.77 -3.24 -20.57
N PHE A 35 16.72 -2.43 -20.78
CA PHE A 35 15.47 -2.53 -20.01
C PHE A 35 14.58 -3.72 -20.39
N TRP A 36 14.81 -4.33 -21.55
CA TRP A 36 14.00 -5.44 -22.03
C TRP A 36 14.48 -6.78 -21.45
N ASN A 37 13.58 -7.50 -20.79
CA ASN A 37 13.86 -8.82 -20.20
C ASN A 37 15.08 -8.86 -19.23
N ALA A 38 15.34 -7.74 -18.54
CA ALA A 38 16.54 -7.53 -17.73
C ALA A 38 16.52 -8.17 -16.33
N VAL A 39 15.33 -8.60 -15.90
CA VAL A 39 15.00 -8.96 -14.51
C VAL A 39 14.86 -10.48 -14.32
N PRO A 40 14.19 -11.23 -15.21
CA PRO A 40 13.94 -12.65 -14.99
C PRO A 40 15.21 -13.49 -14.83
N GLY A 41 15.16 -14.48 -13.93
CA GLY A 41 16.27 -15.40 -13.65
C GLY A 41 17.35 -14.81 -12.74
N LYS A 42 17.15 -13.59 -12.22
CA LYS A 42 18.06 -12.90 -11.29
C LYS A 42 17.33 -12.59 -9.98
N PRO A 43 17.40 -13.46 -8.95
CA PRO A 43 16.56 -13.36 -7.75
C PRO A 43 16.61 -11.99 -7.04
N GLN A 44 17.80 -11.38 -7.00
CA GLN A 44 17.98 -10.06 -6.37
C GLN A 44 17.22 -8.97 -7.14
N ARG A 45 17.31 -8.96 -8.47
CA ARG A 45 16.61 -7.98 -9.32
C ARG A 45 15.09 -8.19 -9.27
N GLU A 46 14.65 -9.45 -9.27
CA GLU A 46 13.23 -9.80 -9.15
C GLU A 46 12.65 -9.27 -7.83
N TYR A 47 13.36 -9.49 -6.73
CA TYR A 47 12.98 -8.99 -5.41
C TYR A 47 12.89 -7.46 -5.38
N GLU A 48 13.88 -6.76 -5.90
CA GLU A 48 13.90 -5.29 -5.87
C GLU A 48 12.85 -4.67 -6.78
N MET A 49 12.66 -5.23 -7.99
CA MET A 49 11.60 -4.78 -8.89
C MET A 49 10.21 -5.04 -8.30
N TRP A 50 10.04 -6.14 -7.57
CA TRP A 50 8.82 -6.39 -6.81
C TRP A 50 8.56 -5.29 -5.78
N PHE A 51 9.55 -4.95 -4.94
CA PHE A 51 9.42 -3.88 -3.96
C PHE A 51 9.18 -2.52 -4.63
N PHE A 52 9.90 -2.22 -5.71
CA PHE A 52 9.77 -0.97 -6.44
C PHE A 52 8.36 -0.79 -7.03
N LEU A 53 7.84 -1.81 -7.71
CA LEU A 53 6.53 -1.74 -8.34
C LEU A 53 5.38 -1.77 -7.31
N ALA A 54 5.52 -2.56 -6.24
CA ALA A 54 4.60 -2.54 -5.11
C ALA A 54 4.57 -1.15 -4.44
N GLY A 55 5.72 -0.48 -4.34
CA GLY A 55 5.82 0.90 -3.86
C GLY A 55 4.92 1.86 -4.64
N PHE A 56 4.93 1.79 -5.98
CA PHE A 56 4.03 2.61 -6.81
C PHE A 56 2.56 2.29 -6.57
N GLY A 57 2.19 1.01 -6.48
CA GLY A 57 0.81 0.60 -6.18
C GLY A 57 0.32 1.16 -4.85
N LEU A 58 1.13 1.06 -3.80
CA LEU A 58 0.82 1.62 -2.47
C LEU A 58 0.77 3.14 -2.50
N LEU A 59 1.69 3.81 -3.21
CA LEU A 59 1.69 5.27 -3.34
C LEU A 59 0.41 5.76 -4.02
N ALA A 60 -0.02 5.10 -5.09
CA ALA A 60 -1.27 5.41 -5.78
C ALA A 60 -2.47 5.24 -4.83
N LEU A 61 -2.59 4.10 -4.14
CA LEU A 61 -3.67 3.86 -3.17
C LEU A 61 -3.68 4.88 -2.04
N GLY A 62 -2.53 5.19 -1.45
CA GLY A 62 -2.39 6.14 -0.37
C GLY A 62 -2.72 7.57 -0.79
N THR A 63 -2.23 8.02 -1.94
CA THR A 63 -2.47 9.39 -2.45
C THR A 63 -3.91 9.60 -2.92
N LEU A 64 -4.49 8.63 -3.63
CA LEU A 64 -5.91 8.65 -4.04
C LEU A 64 -6.83 8.65 -2.82
N SER A 65 -6.59 7.77 -1.86
CA SER A 65 -7.40 7.73 -0.63
C SER A 65 -7.26 9.01 0.19
N ARG A 66 -6.06 9.60 0.23
CA ARG A 66 -5.84 10.91 0.87
C ARG A 66 -6.57 12.03 0.15
N ARG A 67 -6.71 11.96 -1.19
CA ARG A 67 -7.49 12.94 -1.96
C ARG A 67 -8.97 12.77 -1.67
N ILE A 68 -9.51 11.56 -1.81
CA ILE A 68 -10.92 11.26 -1.51
C ILE A 68 -11.28 11.69 -0.09
N ALA A 69 -10.48 11.33 0.92
CA ALA A 69 -10.76 11.70 2.30
C ALA A 69 -10.67 13.22 2.56
N ARG A 70 -9.91 13.97 1.75
CA ARG A 70 -9.90 15.43 1.82
C ARG A 70 -11.14 16.04 1.16
N ASP A 71 -11.57 15.48 0.04
CA ASP A 71 -12.65 16.02 -0.77
C ASP A 71 -14.03 15.66 -0.19
N THR A 72 -14.17 14.48 0.44
CA THR A 72 -15.46 13.98 0.98
C THR A 72 -15.52 13.97 2.51
N GLY A 73 -14.40 14.23 3.19
CA GLY A 73 -14.27 14.08 4.65
C GLY A 73 -14.20 12.63 5.13
N ARG A 74 -14.31 11.63 4.24
CA ARG A 74 -14.49 10.21 4.61
C ARG A 74 -13.49 9.30 3.93
N LEU A 75 -13.08 8.23 4.62
CA LEU A 75 -12.18 7.24 4.04
C LEU A 75 -12.98 6.23 3.19
N PRO A 76 -12.58 5.94 1.94
CA PRO A 76 -13.24 4.91 1.15
C PRO A 76 -12.95 3.52 1.71
N ALA A 77 -14.00 2.73 2.01
CA ALA A 77 -13.85 1.34 2.47
C ALA A 77 -13.07 0.46 1.46
N GLN A 78 -13.12 0.83 0.18
CA GLN A 78 -12.39 0.20 -0.92
C GLN A 78 -10.88 0.10 -0.66
N LEU A 79 -10.27 1.11 -0.01
CA LEU A 79 -8.86 1.04 0.38
C LEU A 79 -8.59 -0.17 1.28
N GLY A 80 -9.43 -0.37 2.29
CA GLY A 80 -9.28 -1.48 3.24
C GLY A 80 -9.42 -2.83 2.57
N TRP A 81 -10.41 -2.98 1.68
CA TRP A 81 -10.60 -4.20 0.90
C TRP A 81 -9.43 -4.50 -0.03
N TYR A 82 -8.86 -3.50 -0.71
CA TYR A 82 -7.69 -3.71 -1.57
C TYR A 82 -6.46 -4.15 -0.78
N LEU A 83 -6.18 -3.53 0.36
CA LEU A 83 -5.07 -3.91 1.21
C LEU A 83 -5.22 -5.35 1.75
N LEU A 84 -6.44 -5.77 2.10
CA LEU A 84 -6.72 -7.15 2.53
C LEU A 84 -6.65 -8.15 1.37
N ALA A 85 -7.21 -7.80 0.21
CA ALA A 85 -7.18 -8.64 -0.98
C ALA A 85 -5.77 -8.90 -1.49
N ILE A 86 -4.83 -7.97 -1.24
CA ILE A 86 -3.40 -8.17 -1.53
C ILE A 86 -2.73 -8.93 -0.38
N GLY A 87 -2.92 -8.45 0.87
CA GLY A 87 -2.18 -8.94 2.03
C GLY A 87 -2.52 -10.38 2.41
N VAL A 88 -3.80 -10.78 2.41
CA VAL A 88 -4.22 -12.12 2.86
C VAL A 88 -3.68 -13.21 1.95
N PRO A 89 -3.85 -13.16 0.61
CA PRO A 89 -3.24 -14.15 -0.27
C PRO A 89 -1.72 -14.15 -0.16
N LEU A 90 -1.08 -12.98 -0.08
CA LEU A 90 0.38 -12.89 0.04
C LEU A 90 0.89 -13.55 1.32
N GLN A 91 0.19 -13.41 2.45
CA GLN A 91 0.55 -14.05 3.71
C GLN A 91 0.43 -15.58 3.64
N ILE A 92 -0.55 -16.10 2.90
CA ILE A 92 -0.76 -17.54 2.73
C ILE A 92 0.31 -18.12 1.81
N LEU A 93 0.57 -17.47 0.67
CA LEU A 93 1.50 -17.94 -0.34
C LEU A 93 2.96 -17.74 0.06
N TYR A 94 3.25 -16.65 0.77
CA TYR A 94 4.60 -16.30 1.20
C TYR A 94 4.60 -15.79 2.66
N PRO A 95 4.69 -16.71 3.64
CA PRO A 95 4.53 -16.37 5.05
C PRO A 95 5.61 -15.42 5.59
N VAL A 96 6.81 -15.50 5.03
CA VAL A 96 7.95 -14.63 5.35
C VAL A 96 7.94 -13.42 4.43
N SER A 97 6.86 -12.64 4.49
CA SER A 97 6.67 -11.43 3.68
C SER A 97 6.26 -10.23 4.52
N GLY A 98 6.18 -9.05 3.88
CA GLY A 98 5.63 -7.84 4.50
C GLY A 98 4.09 -7.81 4.58
N ALA A 99 3.40 -8.90 4.24
CA ALA A 99 1.94 -8.98 4.22
C ALA A 99 1.23 -8.56 5.52
N PRO A 100 1.76 -8.82 6.74
CA PRO A 100 1.09 -8.39 7.97
C PRO A 100 0.82 -6.88 8.02
N GLY A 101 1.73 -6.06 7.47
CA GLY A 101 1.54 -4.61 7.41
C GLY A 101 0.34 -4.19 6.56
N LEU A 102 0.15 -4.85 5.40
CA LEU A 102 -1.01 -4.63 4.53
C LEU A 102 -2.30 -5.05 5.21
N ILE A 103 -2.30 -6.20 5.89
CA ILE A 103 -3.48 -6.71 6.59
C ILE A 103 -3.90 -5.75 7.72
N VAL A 104 -2.96 -5.35 8.57
CA VAL A 104 -3.24 -4.41 9.67
C VAL A 104 -3.79 -3.09 9.13
N LEU A 105 -3.15 -2.49 8.12
CA LEU A 105 -3.64 -1.25 7.52
C LEU A 105 -5.01 -1.43 6.85
N GLY A 106 -5.26 -2.58 6.23
CA GLY A 106 -6.54 -2.93 5.61
C GLY A 106 -7.68 -3.01 6.63
N VAL A 107 -7.46 -3.72 7.73
CA VAL A 107 -8.43 -3.80 8.84
C VAL A 107 -8.70 -2.41 9.43
N LEU A 108 -7.65 -1.63 9.71
CA LEU A 108 -7.79 -0.28 10.26
C LEU A 108 -8.56 0.65 9.30
N ALA A 109 -8.32 0.54 7.99
CA ALA A 109 -9.04 1.29 6.97
C ALA A 109 -10.54 0.94 6.94
N LEU A 110 -10.90 -0.33 7.07
CA LEU A 110 -12.30 -0.75 7.16
C LEU A 110 -12.98 -0.26 8.44
N ILE A 111 -12.30 -0.35 9.59
CA ILE A 111 -12.84 0.15 10.86
C ILE A 111 -13.09 1.66 10.75
N ALA A 112 -12.15 2.43 10.21
CA ALA A 112 -12.31 3.86 10.02
C ALA A 112 -13.48 4.20 9.08
N ALA A 113 -13.57 3.54 7.93
CA ALA A 113 -14.63 3.79 6.95
C ALA A 113 -16.04 3.46 7.51
N ARG A 114 -16.15 2.43 8.37
CA ARG A 114 -17.42 2.09 9.04
C ARG A 114 -17.84 3.13 10.06
N ARG A 115 -16.91 3.65 10.87
CA ARG A 115 -17.18 4.72 11.84
C ARG A 115 -17.71 5.98 11.17
N ASP A 116 -17.08 6.39 10.06
CA ASP A 116 -17.53 7.53 9.25
C ASP A 116 -18.96 7.32 8.68
N SER A 117 -19.43 6.07 8.56
CA SER A 117 -20.77 5.75 8.04
C SER A 117 -21.83 5.78 9.13
N THR A 118 -21.50 5.32 10.33
CA THR A 118 -22.40 5.35 11.48
C THR A 118 -22.67 6.78 11.95
N GLU A 119 -21.66 7.66 11.99
CA GLU A 119 -21.79 9.06 12.40
C GLU A 119 -22.76 9.86 11.51
N ILE A 120 -22.85 9.53 10.22
CA ILE A 120 -23.80 10.17 9.29
C ILE A 120 -25.22 9.64 9.46
N ALA A 121 -25.37 8.37 9.88
CA ALA A 121 -26.67 7.74 10.03
C ALA A 121 -27.39 8.14 11.34
N ASP A 122 -26.66 8.66 12.33
CA ASP A 122 -27.20 9.06 13.62
C ASP A 122 -27.22 10.60 13.79
N PRO A 123 -28.31 11.29 13.42
CA PRO A 123 -28.42 12.75 13.58
C PRO A 123 -28.52 13.19 15.06
N ALA A 124 -28.68 12.28 16.03
CA ALA A 124 -28.85 12.62 17.44
C ALA A 124 -27.53 12.96 18.17
N THR A 125 -26.37 12.69 17.57
CA THR A 125 -25.05 12.96 18.15
C THR A 125 -24.40 14.26 17.62
N ALA A 126 -25.09 15.03 16.77
CA ALA A 126 -24.57 16.25 16.15
C ALA A 126 -24.86 17.55 16.95
N LEU A 127 -25.30 17.47 18.21
CA LEU A 127 -25.59 18.61 19.09
C LEU A 127 -24.52 18.79 20.17
#